data_AF-A0A6B2G7P2-F1
#
_entry.id   AF-A0A6B2G7P2-F1
#
_cell.length_a   1.000
_cell.length_b   1.000
_cell.length_c   1.000
_cell.angle_alpha   90.00
_cell.angle_beta   90.00
_cell.angle_gamma   90.00
#
_symmetry.space_group_name_H-M   'P 1'
#
loop_
_entity.id
_entity.type
_entity.pdbx_description
1 polymer ?
#
loop_
_entity_poly.entity_id
_entity_poly.type
_entity_poly.pdbx_seq_one_letter_code
_entity_poly.pdbx_strand_id
1 'polypeptide(L)'
;MGDIFEGHAAFGIIDSAEKLQDNLRASKFPSVKIIQNGGKRIIDYKGLISPDEIFSQVFGVIEKSLKGKYLKMGYSQRSSYVITLDSLNFSQIVQDSSDHYLVKFYAPWCGHCKSLAPVWEEAAKNLHGKIKMAKVDCTTNPDIATQFGIKGFPTLKFFPAHTKNMASSISYDGGRTTAAITEWVEAQLLSYLPPPEFVQVTNNLELKDACFFKGICF
;
A
#
# COMPACT_ATOMS: atom_id res chain seq x y z
N MET A 1 4.18 6.67 -2.54
CA MET A 1 3.81 8.02 -2.07
C MET A 1 4.18 9.10 -3.09
N GLY A 2 5.24 8.92 -3.91
CA GLY A 2 5.69 9.92 -4.90
C GLY A 2 4.73 10.21 -6.06
N ASP A 3 4.05 9.19 -6.59
CA ASP A 3 3.30 9.30 -7.86
C ASP A 3 2.08 10.25 -7.80
N ILE A 4 1.52 10.49 -6.61
CA ILE A 4 0.35 11.38 -6.43
C ILE A 4 0.79 12.86 -6.33
N PHE A 5 2.05 13.11 -5.98
CA PHE A 5 2.57 14.46 -5.73
C PHE A 5 3.56 14.94 -6.79
N GLU A 6 3.81 14.12 -7.81
CA GLU A 6 4.73 14.45 -8.88
C GLU A 6 4.34 15.79 -9.54
N GLY A 7 5.30 16.72 -9.59
CA GLY A 7 5.09 18.10 -10.06
C GLY A 7 4.42 19.08 -9.08
N HIS A 8 3.93 18.62 -7.92
CA HIS A 8 3.17 19.45 -6.97
C HIS A 8 3.82 19.56 -5.58
N ALA A 9 4.51 18.52 -5.12
CA ALA A 9 5.28 18.55 -3.89
C ALA A 9 6.53 17.66 -4.03
N ALA A 10 7.61 18.08 -3.37
CA ALA A 10 8.84 17.31 -3.26
C ALA A 10 9.01 16.84 -1.82
N PHE A 11 9.47 15.62 -1.65
CA PHE A 11 9.80 15.04 -0.36
C PHE A 11 11.30 14.83 -0.30
N GLY A 12 11.93 15.36 0.75
CA GLY A 12 13.35 15.21 1.00
C GLY A 12 13.59 14.74 2.42
N ILE A 13 14.62 13.92 2.61
CA ILE A 13 15.15 13.57 3.92
C ILE A 13 16.43 14.37 4.10
N ILE A 14 16.57 15.04 5.23
CA ILE A 14 17.77 15.81 5.58
C ILE A 14 18.35 15.16 6.83
N ASP A 15 19.63 14.83 6.78
CA ASP A 15 20.34 14.28 7.93
C ASP A 15 20.45 15.33 9.05
N SER A 16 20.25 14.86 10.28
CA SER A 16 20.48 15.57 11.54
C SER A 16 21.92 16.10 11.75
N ALA A 17 22.88 15.79 10.87
CA ALA A 17 24.22 16.38 10.89
C ALA A 17 24.46 17.56 9.92
N GLU A 18 23.52 17.88 9.02
CA GLU A 18 23.73 18.94 8.01
C GLU A 18 23.42 20.37 8.49
N LYS A 19 24.28 21.33 8.10
CA LYS A 19 24.10 22.79 8.32
C LYS A 19 22.79 23.35 7.74
N LEU A 20 22.09 22.60 6.89
CA LEU A 20 20.79 22.98 6.33
C LEU A 20 19.67 23.11 7.40
N GLN A 21 19.86 22.51 8.58
CA GLN A 21 18.88 22.56 9.68
C GLN A 21 18.70 23.96 10.26
N ASP A 22 19.76 24.77 10.30
CA ASP A 22 19.71 26.14 10.81
C ASP A 22 18.75 26.99 9.96
N ASN A 23 18.77 26.78 8.64
CA ASN A 23 17.85 27.44 7.69
C ASN A 23 16.39 26.96 7.84
N LEU A 24 16.19 25.72 8.31
CA LEU A 24 14.87 25.13 8.53
C LEU A 24 14.34 25.32 9.96
N ARG A 25 15.12 25.96 10.84
CA ARG A 25 14.81 26.18 12.25
C ARG A 25 14.38 24.88 12.95
N ALA A 26 15.04 23.77 12.62
CA ALA A 26 14.77 22.48 13.24
C ALA A 26 15.63 22.34 14.51
N SER A 27 14.98 22.18 15.68
CA SER A 27 15.67 22.08 16.98
C SER A 27 15.38 20.78 17.72
N LYS A 28 14.48 19.93 17.20
CA LYS A 28 14.11 18.63 17.76
C LYS A 28 14.04 17.60 16.63
N PHE A 29 14.54 16.39 16.88
CA PHE A 29 14.60 15.29 15.91
C PHE A 29 14.03 14.00 16.52
N PRO A 30 13.38 13.13 15.73
CA PRO A 30 12.97 13.34 14.34
C PRO A 30 11.88 14.42 14.24
N SER A 31 11.92 15.24 13.20
CA SER A 31 10.87 16.23 12.92
C SER A 31 10.58 16.32 11.43
N VAL A 32 9.33 16.62 11.11
CA VAL A 32 8.89 16.88 9.74
C VAL A 32 8.58 18.36 9.62
N LYS A 33 9.06 18.99 8.56
CA LYS A 33 8.83 20.40 8.25
C LYS A 33 8.10 20.50 6.93
N ILE A 34 7.05 21.31 6.87
CA ILE A 34 6.32 21.61 5.62
C ILE A 34 6.79 22.98 5.13
N ILE A 35 7.34 23.02 3.92
CA ILE A 35 7.89 24.23 3.31
C ILE A 35 6.96 24.67 2.17
N GLN A 36 6.52 25.93 2.21
CA GLN A 36 5.61 26.52 1.22
C GLN A 36 6.19 27.81 0.63
N ASN A 37 5.64 28.26 -0.50
CA ASN A 37 5.98 29.52 -1.17
C ASN A 37 7.50 29.69 -1.41
N GLY A 38 8.17 28.63 -1.86
CA GLY A 38 9.60 28.65 -2.17
C GLY A 38 10.50 28.91 -0.95
N GLY A 39 10.14 28.43 0.24
CA GLY A 39 10.97 28.57 1.45
C GLY A 39 10.55 29.69 2.40
N LYS A 40 9.61 30.56 1.99
CA LYS A 40 9.18 31.71 2.80
C LYS A 40 8.34 31.34 4.01
N ARG A 41 7.69 30.17 3.98
CA ARG A 41 6.85 29.68 5.08
C ARG A 41 7.25 28.25 5.44
N ILE A 42 7.69 28.07 6.68
CA ILE A 42 8.10 26.79 7.25
C ILE A 42 7.18 26.48 8.43
N ILE A 43 6.57 25.29 8.42
CA ILE A 43 5.59 24.87 9.42
C ILE A 43 6.10 23.59 10.08
N ASP A 44 6.09 23.55 11.41
CA ASP A 44 6.36 22.34 12.19
C ASP A 44 5.20 21.35 12.09
N TYR A 45 5.53 20.11 11.72
CA TYR A 45 4.60 19.01 11.82
C TYR A 45 4.42 18.62 13.29
N LYS A 46 3.16 18.55 13.73
CA LYS A 46 2.79 18.22 15.13
C LYS A 46 2.05 16.89 15.27
N GLY A 47 1.83 16.17 14.16
CA GLY A 47 1.14 14.88 14.15
C GLY A 47 2.09 13.71 14.42
N LEU A 48 1.55 12.48 14.44
CA LEU A 48 2.39 11.29 14.53
C LEU A 48 3.16 11.13 13.22
N ILE A 49 4.47 10.92 13.29
CA ILE A 49 5.31 10.67 12.12
C ILE A 49 5.00 9.26 11.59
N SER A 50 3.89 9.16 10.87
CA SER A 50 3.42 7.98 10.15
C SER A 50 3.17 8.36 8.70
N PRO A 51 3.40 7.45 7.73
CA PRO A 51 3.16 7.73 6.32
C PRO A 51 1.72 8.24 6.07
N ASP A 52 0.73 7.66 6.74
CA ASP A 52 -0.68 7.96 6.53
C ASP A 52 -1.08 9.37 7.01
N GLU A 53 -0.57 9.80 8.17
CA GLU A 53 -0.93 11.10 8.76
C GLU A 53 -0.21 12.26 8.05
N ILE A 54 1.05 12.05 7.63
CA ILE A 54 1.79 13.00 6.80
C ILE A 54 1.09 13.18 5.44
N PHE A 55 0.64 12.08 4.83
CA PHE A 55 -0.06 12.10 3.55
C PHE A 55 -1.33 12.95 3.60
N SER A 56 -2.19 12.72 4.61
CA SER A 56 -3.46 13.45 4.76
C SER A 56 -3.27 14.96 4.85
N GLN A 57 -2.23 15.40 5.57
CA GLN A 57 -2.01 16.82 5.79
C GLN A 57 -1.31 17.51 4.61
N VAL A 58 -0.36 16.84 3.96
CA VAL A 58 0.27 17.34 2.73
C VAL A 58 -0.78 17.48 1.63
N PHE A 59 -1.67 16.51 1.50
CA PHE A 59 -2.79 16.57 0.57
C PHE A 59 -3.71 17.78 0.85
N GLY A 60 -4.11 17.99 2.11
CA GLY A 60 -4.95 19.13 2.50
C GLY A 60 -4.28 20.50 2.31
N VAL A 61 -2.95 20.56 2.37
CA VAL A 61 -2.17 21.76 2.06
C VAL A 61 -2.18 22.06 0.56
N ILE A 62 -1.99 21.04 -0.27
CA ILE A 62 -1.98 21.15 -1.74
C ILE A 62 -3.38 21.55 -2.25
N GLU A 63 -4.43 20.95 -1.70
CA GLU A 63 -5.83 21.28 -2.04
C GLU A 63 -6.13 22.78 -1.84
N LYS A 64 -5.70 23.34 -0.70
CA LYS A 64 -5.86 24.77 -0.39
C LYS A 64 -5.07 25.67 -1.33
N SER A 65 -3.91 25.21 -1.80
CA SER A 65 -3.04 25.97 -2.70
C SER A 65 -3.55 25.96 -4.15
N LEU A 66 -4.28 24.93 -4.58
CA LEU A 66 -4.70 24.73 -5.97
C LEU A 66 -6.11 25.27 -6.32
N LYS A 67 -6.69 26.15 -5.48
CA LYS A 67 -7.99 26.81 -5.72
C LYS A 67 -9.10 25.86 -6.23
N GLY A 68 -9.20 24.67 -5.65
CA GLY A 68 -10.32 23.75 -5.89
C GLY A 68 -10.43 23.16 -7.30
N LYS A 69 -9.43 23.30 -8.19
CA LYS A 69 -9.48 22.67 -9.53
C LYS A 69 -9.37 21.14 -9.51
N TYR A 70 -8.86 20.57 -8.41
CA TYR A 70 -8.78 19.11 -8.20
C TYR A 70 -10.10 18.48 -7.68
N LEU A 71 -11.12 19.29 -7.32
CA LEU A 71 -12.40 18.84 -6.75
C LEU A 71 -13.45 18.49 -7.83
N LYS A 72 -13.09 17.66 -8.81
CA LYS A 72 -14.08 16.97 -9.68
C LYS A 72 -13.91 15.46 -9.78
N MET A 73 -13.06 14.87 -8.93
CA MET A 73 -13.05 13.42 -8.72
C MET A 73 -13.25 13.18 -7.22
N GLY A 74 -14.46 12.75 -6.86
CA GLY A 74 -14.97 12.73 -5.49
C GLY A 74 -14.07 11.99 -4.50
N TYR A 75 -13.27 12.76 -3.75
CA TYR A 75 -12.47 12.29 -2.63
C TYR A 75 -13.26 12.45 -1.33
N SER A 76 -14.26 11.59 -1.15
CA SER A 76 -14.79 11.28 0.18
C SER A 76 -14.20 9.93 0.59
N GLN A 77 -12.97 9.91 1.11
CA GLN A 77 -12.39 8.69 1.68
C GLN A 77 -11.58 9.03 2.93
N ARG A 78 -12.00 8.44 4.05
CA ARG A 78 -11.05 8.05 5.10
C ARG A 78 -10.01 7.14 4.44
N SER A 79 -8.72 7.32 4.74
CA SER A 79 -7.63 6.50 4.19
C SER A 79 -8.00 5.02 4.31
N SER A 80 -8.36 4.40 3.18
CA SER A 80 -8.69 2.98 3.10
C SER A 80 -7.44 2.28 2.59
N TYR A 81 -7.02 1.22 3.28
CA TYR A 81 -5.92 0.34 2.84
C TYR A 81 -6.32 -0.52 1.63
N VAL A 82 -7.52 -0.31 1.05
CA VAL A 82 -8.05 -1.04 -0.09
C VAL A 82 -7.95 -0.19 -1.36
N ILE A 83 -7.13 -0.67 -2.29
CA ILE A 83 -6.95 -0.07 -3.61
C ILE A 83 -8.21 -0.32 -4.45
N THR A 84 -8.71 0.70 -5.13
CA THR A 84 -9.81 0.53 -6.09
C THR A 84 -9.23 0.36 -7.48
N LEU A 85 -9.62 -0.73 -8.14
CA LEU A 85 -9.14 -1.10 -9.46
C LEU A 85 -10.26 -1.00 -10.49
N ASP A 86 -9.88 -0.66 -11.72
CA ASP A 86 -10.72 -0.55 -12.89
C ASP A 86 -9.98 -1.07 -14.15
N SER A 87 -10.67 -1.12 -15.29
CA SER A 87 -10.10 -1.61 -16.55
C SER A 87 -8.89 -0.81 -17.05
N LEU A 88 -8.70 0.42 -16.59
CA LEU A 88 -7.58 1.27 -17.00
C LEU A 88 -6.33 0.96 -16.18
N ASN A 89 -6.49 0.64 -14.89
CA ASN A 89 -5.37 0.52 -13.96
C ASN A 89 -5.05 -0.92 -13.55
N PHE A 90 -5.95 -1.90 -13.76
CA PHE A 90 -5.76 -3.26 -13.26
C PHE A 90 -4.47 -3.88 -13.79
N SER A 91 -4.21 -3.74 -15.10
CA SER A 91 -3.00 -4.31 -15.71
C SER A 91 -1.75 -3.76 -15.06
N GLN A 92 -1.63 -2.44 -15.00
CA GLN A 92 -0.44 -1.77 -14.49
C GLN A 92 -0.23 -2.03 -12.98
N ILE A 93 -1.30 -2.00 -12.19
CA ILE A 93 -1.19 -2.09 -10.73
C ILE A 93 -1.03 -3.54 -10.26
N VAL A 94 -1.61 -4.52 -10.97
CA VAL A 94 -1.59 -5.93 -10.54
C VAL A 94 -0.64 -6.79 -11.39
N GLN A 95 -0.65 -6.68 -12.73
CA GLN A 95 0.17 -7.56 -13.60
C GLN A 95 1.65 -7.21 -13.55
N ASP A 96 1.95 -5.92 -13.57
CA ASP A 96 3.33 -5.42 -13.66
C ASP A 96 3.94 -5.18 -12.28
N SER A 97 3.27 -5.63 -11.21
CA SER A 97 3.71 -5.38 -9.84
C SER A 97 4.71 -6.42 -9.32
N SER A 98 5.64 -5.92 -8.52
CA SER A 98 6.49 -6.72 -7.64
C SER A 98 5.78 -7.10 -6.33
N ASP A 99 4.57 -6.61 -6.10
CA ASP A 99 3.82 -6.89 -4.87
C ASP A 99 2.81 -8.03 -5.09
N HIS A 100 2.51 -8.76 -4.02
CA HIS A 100 1.38 -9.66 -3.98
C HIS A 100 0.07 -8.84 -3.89
N TYR A 101 -1.00 -9.33 -4.53
CA TYR A 101 -2.34 -8.75 -4.41
C TYR A 101 -3.37 -9.77 -3.98
N LEU A 102 -4.30 -9.33 -3.13
CA LEU A 102 -5.58 -10.01 -2.95
C LEU A 102 -6.69 -9.08 -3.42
N VAL A 103 -7.43 -9.50 -4.45
CA VAL A 103 -8.43 -8.67 -5.13
C VAL A 103 -9.83 -9.21 -4.88
N LYS A 104 -10.74 -8.33 -4.44
CA LYS A 104 -12.17 -8.59 -4.32
C LYS A 104 -12.93 -8.13 -5.55
N PHE A 105 -13.51 -9.07 -6.28
CA PHE A 105 -14.45 -8.83 -7.37
C PHE A 105 -15.87 -8.78 -6.81
N TYR A 106 -16.56 -7.67 -7.01
CA TYR A 106 -17.87 -7.44 -6.39
C TYR A 106 -18.86 -6.71 -7.30
N ALA A 107 -20.12 -6.69 -6.86
CA ALA A 107 -21.17 -5.83 -7.40
C ALA A 107 -21.78 -5.00 -6.26
N PRO A 108 -22.09 -3.72 -6.47
CA PRO A 108 -22.51 -2.79 -5.41
C PRO A 108 -23.90 -3.12 -4.83
N TRP A 109 -24.74 -3.80 -5.61
CA TRP A 109 -26.07 -4.24 -5.19
C TRP A 109 -26.06 -5.58 -4.46
N CYS A 110 -24.97 -6.34 -4.49
CA CYS A 110 -24.91 -7.68 -3.89
C CYS A 110 -24.85 -7.63 -2.36
N GLY A 111 -25.83 -8.26 -1.69
CA GLY A 111 -25.89 -8.32 -0.23
C GLY A 111 -24.65 -8.95 0.42
N HIS A 112 -24.16 -10.07 -0.13
CA HIS A 112 -22.94 -10.71 0.37
C HIS A 112 -21.69 -9.82 0.25
N CYS A 113 -21.61 -8.99 -0.80
CA CYS A 113 -20.53 -8.03 -0.97
C CYS A 113 -20.58 -6.92 0.07
N LYS A 114 -21.78 -6.43 0.39
CA LYS A 114 -21.99 -5.43 1.44
C LYS A 114 -21.59 -5.97 2.80
N SER A 115 -21.97 -7.21 3.13
CA SER A 115 -21.57 -7.86 4.39
C SER A 115 -20.06 -8.08 4.50
N LEU A 116 -19.39 -8.42 3.39
CA LEU A 116 -17.93 -8.60 3.37
C LEU A 116 -17.16 -7.28 3.39
N ALA A 117 -17.76 -6.15 3.02
CA ALA A 117 -17.07 -4.86 2.93
C ALA A 117 -16.33 -4.45 4.22
N PRO A 118 -16.95 -4.43 5.42
CA PRO A 118 -16.25 -4.06 6.65
C PRO A 118 -15.12 -5.04 7.02
N VAL A 119 -15.34 -6.34 6.82
CA VAL A 119 -14.34 -7.39 7.02
C VAL A 119 -13.14 -7.20 6.10
N TRP A 120 -13.39 -6.82 4.85
CA TRP A 120 -12.35 -6.57 3.85
C TRP A 120 -11.46 -5.39 4.22
N GLU A 121 -12.06 -4.29 4.69
CA GLU A 121 -11.32 -3.11 5.14
C GLU A 121 -10.47 -3.41 6.38
N GLU A 122 -11.00 -4.19 7.32
CA GLU A 122 -10.26 -4.61 8.52
C GLU A 122 -9.09 -5.55 8.16
N ALA A 123 -9.32 -6.53 7.28
CA ALA A 123 -8.27 -7.41 6.78
C ALA A 123 -7.18 -6.59 6.06
N ALA A 124 -7.56 -5.56 5.31
CA ALA A 124 -6.61 -4.70 4.61
C ALA A 124 -5.73 -3.90 5.56
N LYS A 125 -6.29 -3.46 6.69
CA LYS A 125 -5.53 -2.85 7.77
C LYS A 125 -4.54 -3.82 8.40
N ASN A 126 -4.97 -5.06 8.71
CA ASN A 126 -4.11 -6.06 9.35
C ASN A 126 -2.98 -6.55 8.45
N LEU A 127 -3.23 -6.57 7.14
CA LEU A 127 -2.29 -7.02 6.11
C LEU A 127 -1.46 -5.87 5.51
N HIS A 128 -1.63 -4.64 6.01
CA HIS A 128 -0.91 -3.48 5.50
C HIS A 128 0.60 -3.69 5.59
N GLY A 129 1.30 -3.46 4.48
CA GLY A 129 2.75 -3.68 4.35
C GLY A 129 3.17 -5.13 4.07
N LYS A 130 2.27 -6.12 4.19
CA LYS A 130 2.54 -7.52 3.82
C LYS A 130 2.07 -7.86 2.40
N ILE A 131 0.90 -7.36 2.02
CA ILE A 131 0.27 -7.56 0.71
C ILE A 131 -0.55 -6.32 0.35
N LYS A 132 -0.84 -6.14 -0.94
CA LYS A 132 -1.80 -5.14 -1.40
C LYS A 132 -3.22 -5.72 -1.46
N MET A 133 -4.16 -5.04 -0.81
CA MET A 133 -5.57 -5.42 -0.84
C MET A 133 -6.31 -4.51 -1.81
N ALA A 134 -7.12 -5.10 -2.70
CA ALA A 134 -7.80 -4.34 -3.73
C ALA A 134 -9.25 -4.78 -3.96
N LYS A 135 -10.03 -3.97 -4.67
CA LYS A 135 -11.40 -4.28 -5.08
C LYS A 135 -11.70 -3.79 -6.49
N VAL A 136 -12.52 -4.53 -7.23
CA VAL A 136 -13.04 -4.18 -8.55
C VAL A 136 -14.56 -4.31 -8.56
N ASP A 137 -15.24 -3.25 -9.01
CA ASP A 137 -16.65 -3.32 -9.35
C ASP A 137 -16.81 -3.95 -10.74
N CYS A 138 -17.26 -5.19 -10.80
CA CYS A 138 -17.44 -5.93 -12.04
C CYS A 138 -18.67 -5.49 -12.83
N THR A 139 -19.56 -4.68 -12.26
CA THR A 139 -20.73 -4.14 -12.98
C THR A 139 -20.35 -2.99 -13.91
N THR A 140 -19.28 -2.27 -13.57
CA THR A 140 -18.70 -1.20 -14.40
C THR A 140 -17.47 -1.67 -15.18
N ASN A 141 -16.87 -2.81 -14.80
CA ASN A 141 -15.70 -3.42 -15.47
C ASN A 141 -15.97 -4.90 -15.85
N PRO A 142 -16.90 -5.17 -16.79
CA PRO A 142 -17.31 -6.54 -17.16
C PRO A 142 -16.23 -7.32 -17.94
N ASP A 143 -15.32 -6.62 -18.61
CA ASP A 143 -14.13 -7.16 -19.28
C ASP A 143 -13.19 -7.84 -18.27
N ILE A 144 -12.92 -7.18 -17.13
CA ILE A 144 -12.15 -7.77 -16.03
C ILE A 144 -12.85 -9.04 -15.51
N ALA A 145 -14.16 -8.97 -15.28
CA ALA A 145 -14.92 -10.12 -14.81
C ALA A 145 -14.82 -11.31 -15.76
N THR A 146 -14.90 -11.06 -17.07
CA THR A 146 -14.76 -12.08 -18.11
C THR A 146 -13.34 -12.65 -18.14
N GLN A 147 -12.32 -11.80 -18.11
CA GLN A 147 -10.91 -12.20 -18.11
C GLN A 147 -10.58 -13.13 -16.93
N PHE A 148 -11.13 -12.86 -15.75
CA PHE A 148 -10.89 -13.66 -14.54
C PHE A 148 -11.93 -14.76 -14.29
N GLY A 149 -12.86 -14.96 -15.22
CA GLY A 149 -13.90 -15.99 -15.12
C GLY A 149 -14.79 -15.83 -13.88
N ILE A 150 -15.11 -14.59 -13.51
CA ILE A 150 -15.93 -14.28 -12.32
C ILE A 150 -17.40 -14.65 -12.61
N LYS A 151 -17.88 -15.70 -11.95
CA LYS A 151 -19.24 -16.26 -12.14
C LYS A 151 -20.24 -15.86 -11.05
N GLY A 152 -19.77 -15.23 -9.97
CA GLY A 152 -20.60 -14.86 -8.82
C GLY A 152 -19.89 -13.85 -7.94
N PHE A 153 -20.63 -13.26 -7.00
CA PHE A 153 -20.08 -12.22 -6.13
C PHE A 153 -20.35 -12.50 -4.63
N PRO A 154 -19.40 -12.15 -3.74
CA PRO A 154 -18.03 -11.75 -4.05
C PRO A 154 -17.17 -12.96 -4.48
N THR A 155 -16.21 -12.72 -5.37
CA THR A 155 -15.11 -13.65 -5.66
C THR A 155 -13.81 -12.99 -5.25
N LEU A 156 -12.93 -13.75 -4.60
CA LEU A 156 -11.64 -13.29 -4.10
C LEU A 156 -10.54 -14.06 -4.83
N LYS A 157 -9.55 -13.37 -5.37
CA LYS A 157 -8.39 -14.00 -6.03
C LYS A 157 -7.08 -13.39 -5.56
N PHE A 158 -6.11 -14.25 -5.33
CA PHE A 158 -4.73 -13.91 -5.00
C PHE A 158 -3.88 -13.89 -6.27
N PHE A 159 -3.07 -12.86 -6.41
CA PHE A 159 -2.16 -12.64 -7.51
C PHE A 159 -0.74 -12.59 -6.92
N PRO A 160 0.08 -13.62 -7.18
CA PRO A 160 1.44 -13.63 -6.68
C PRO A 160 2.29 -12.55 -7.36
N ALA A 161 3.22 -11.96 -6.62
CA ALA A 161 4.22 -11.04 -7.14
C ALA A 161 4.96 -11.64 -8.36
N HIS A 162 5.44 -10.76 -9.23
CA HIS A 162 6.25 -11.13 -10.41
C HIS A 162 5.57 -12.09 -11.40
N THR A 163 4.25 -12.26 -11.30
CA THR A 163 3.54 -13.22 -12.14
C THR A 163 2.94 -12.54 -13.36
N LYS A 164 3.64 -12.68 -14.50
CA LYS A 164 3.18 -12.15 -15.79
C LYS A 164 1.96 -12.87 -16.36
N ASN A 165 1.73 -14.12 -15.93
CA ASN A 165 0.56 -14.89 -16.37
C ASN A 165 -0.57 -14.78 -15.34
N MET A 166 -1.51 -13.88 -15.61
CA MET A 166 -2.71 -13.65 -14.81
C MET A 166 -3.61 -14.88 -14.60
N ALA A 167 -3.51 -15.91 -15.45
CA ALA A 167 -4.23 -17.17 -15.27
C ALA A 167 -3.77 -17.97 -14.04
N SER A 168 -2.59 -17.65 -13.50
CA SER A 168 -2.06 -18.24 -12.26
C SER A 168 -2.74 -17.73 -10.98
N SER A 169 -3.69 -16.78 -11.09
CA SER A 169 -4.41 -16.27 -9.93
C SER A 169 -5.06 -17.42 -9.14
N ILE A 170 -4.86 -17.42 -7.84
CA ILE A 170 -5.38 -18.47 -6.95
C ILE A 170 -6.71 -18.00 -6.38
N SER A 171 -7.76 -18.80 -6.54
CA SER A 171 -9.05 -18.50 -5.92
C SER A 171 -8.98 -18.68 -4.41
N TYR A 172 -9.58 -17.76 -3.67
CA TYR A 172 -9.78 -17.89 -2.24
C TYR A 172 -11.17 -18.47 -1.96
N ASP A 173 -11.19 -19.67 -1.38
CA ASP A 173 -12.41 -20.40 -1.03
C ASP A 173 -12.60 -20.56 0.49
N GLY A 174 -11.86 -19.77 1.29
CA GLY A 174 -11.90 -19.80 2.75
C GLY A 174 -13.05 -19.00 3.38
N GLY A 175 -13.05 -18.92 4.71
CA GLY A 175 -14.07 -18.22 5.50
C GLY A 175 -14.08 -16.70 5.31
N ARG A 176 -15.26 -16.08 5.28
CA ARG A 176 -15.41 -14.63 5.06
C ARG A 176 -15.28 -13.79 6.35
N THR A 177 -14.30 -14.12 7.19
CA THR A 177 -13.97 -13.39 8.42
C THR A 177 -12.58 -12.76 8.30
N THR A 178 -12.31 -11.72 9.09
CA THR A 178 -11.02 -11.02 9.06
C THR A 178 -9.86 -11.97 9.34
N ALA A 179 -9.99 -12.80 10.39
CA ALA A 179 -8.98 -13.79 10.76
C ALA A 179 -8.72 -14.82 9.64
N ALA A 180 -9.78 -15.41 9.08
CA ALA A 180 -9.63 -16.45 8.04
C ALA A 180 -9.01 -15.91 6.74
N ILE A 181 -9.24 -14.63 6.42
CA ILE A 181 -8.59 -13.98 5.27
C ILE A 181 -7.11 -13.71 5.60
N THR A 182 -6.82 -13.13 6.77
CA THR A 182 -5.45 -12.81 7.19
C THR A 182 -4.57 -14.05 7.27
N GLU A 183 -5.03 -15.10 7.96
CA GLU A 183 -4.29 -16.36 8.14
C GLU A 183 -4.01 -17.04 6.80
N TRP A 184 -5.00 -17.08 5.91
CA TRP A 184 -4.81 -17.67 4.59
C TRP A 184 -3.81 -16.89 3.76
N VAL A 185 -3.87 -15.55 3.78
CA VAL A 185 -2.90 -14.70 3.07
C VAL A 185 -1.50 -14.94 3.61
N GLU A 186 -1.33 -14.97 4.93
CA GLU A 186 -0.02 -15.24 5.53
C GLU A 186 0.53 -16.60 5.11
N ALA A 187 -0.31 -17.63 5.09
CA ALA A 187 0.07 -18.95 4.59
C ALA A 187 0.48 -18.94 3.11
N GLN A 188 -0.23 -18.17 2.26
CA GLN A 188 0.17 -17.99 0.86
C GLN A 188 1.53 -17.29 0.77
N LEU A 189 1.72 -16.17 1.48
CA LEU A 189 2.98 -15.42 1.47
C LEU A 189 4.16 -16.30 1.86
N LEU A 190 4.00 -17.20 2.84
CA LEU A 190 5.02 -18.18 3.21
C LEU A 190 5.42 -19.11 2.06
N SER A 191 4.48 -19.52 1.21
CA SER A 191 4.78 -20.36 0.03
C SER A 191 5.49 -19.61 -1.10
N TYR A 192 5.45 -18.28 -1.08
CA TYR A 192 6.10 -17.41 -2.07
C TYR A 192 7.34 -16.71 -1.52
N LEU A 193 7.78 -17.05 -0.30
CA LEU A 193 9.06 -16.54 0.20
C LEU A 193 10.19 -17.01 -0.73
N PRO A 194 11.11 -16.10 -1.12
CA PRO A 194 12.28 -16.53 -1.87
C PRO A 194 13.06 -17.55 -1.02
N PRO A 195 13.75 -18.51 -1.68
CA PRO A 195 14.68 -19.38 -0.97
C PRO A 195 15.62 -18.52 -0.11
N PRO A 196 15.91 -18.91 1.13
CA PRO A 196 16.84 -18.14 1.95
C PRO A 196 18.17 -18.03 1.22
N GLU A 197 18.69 -16.81 1.08
CA GLU A 197 20.03 -16.61 0.53
C GLU A 197 21.04 -17.24 1.48
N PHE A 198 21.82 -18.19 0.97
CA PHE A 198 22.94 -18.78 1.71
C PHE A 198 24.13 -17.84 1.62
N VAL A 199 24.41 -17.12 2.71
CA VAL A 199 25.64 -16.35 2.84
C VAL A 199 26.75 -17.31 3.31
N GLN A 200 27.76 -17.54 2.48
CA GLN A 200 28.97 -18.24 2.92
C GLN A 200 29.71 -17.35 3.91
N VAL A 201 29.67 -17.74 5.18
CA VAL A 201 30.41 -17.06 6.24
C VAL A 201 31.83 -17.61 6.27
N THR A 202 32.80 -16.79 5.87
CA THR A 202 34.21 -17.19 5.78
C THR A 202 35.08 -16.62 6.91
N ASN A 203 34.54 -15.67 7.67
CA ASN A 203 35.24 -15.06 8.79
C ASN A 203 34.31 -14.60 9.92
N ASN A 204 34.90 -14.27 11.07
CA ASN A 204 34.17 -13.88 12.29
C ASN A 204 33.44 -12.53 12.17
N LEU A 205 33.82 -11.67 11.22
CA LEU A 205 33.15 -10.39 10.98
C LEU A 205 31.83 -10.64 10.23
N GLU A 206 31.88 -11.45 9.17
CA GLU A 206 30.70 -11.90 8.43
C GLU A 206 29.74 -12.71 9.31
N LEU A 207 30.25 -13.51 10.25
CA LEU A 207 29.41 -14.25 11.20
C LEU A 207 28.64 -13.30 12.13
N LYS A 208 29.31 -12.28 12.64
CA LYS A 208 28.66 -11.26 13.47
C LYS A 208 27.63 -10.50 12.65
N ASP A 209 27.97 -10.00 11.47
CA ASP A 209 27.04 -9.20 10.68
C ASP A 209 25.82 -10.03 10.20
N ALA A 210 26.02 -11.30 9.85
CA ALA A 210 24.95 -12.19 9.41
C ALA A 210 24.01 -12.64 10.55
N CYS A 211 24.54 -12.84 11.76
CA CYS A 211 23.78 -13.42 12.87
C CYS A 211 23.36 -12.41 13.95
N PHE A 212 24.04 -11.27 14.14
CA PHE A 212 23.87 -10.42 15.32
C PHE A 212 22.50 -9.75 15.42
N PHE A 213 21.83 -9.48 14.30
CA PHE A 213 20.49 -8.90 14.26
C PHE A 213 19.37 -9.93 14.00
N LYS A 214 19.70 -11.21 13.81
CA LYS A 214 18.69 -12.25 13.58
C LYS A 214 18.48 -13.08 14.84
N GLY A 215 17.21 -13.28 15.21
CA GLY A 215 16.86 -13.99 16.45
C GLY A 215 17.27 -15.47 16.49
N ILE A 216 17.55 -16.08 15.33
CA ILE A 216 18.05 -17.45 15.18
C ILE A 216 19.04 -17.47 14.00
N CYS A 217 20.19 -18.14 14.18
CA CYS A 217 21.20 -18.38 13.14
C CYS A 217 21.50 -19.88 13.10
N PHE A 218 21.56 -20.48 11.90
CA PHE A 218 21.85 -21.90 11.66
C PHE A 218 23.14 -22.06 10.87
#